data_AF-A0A813Q427-F1
#
_entry.id   AF-A0A813Q427-F1
#
_cell.length_a   1.000
_cell.length_b   1.000
_cell.length_c   1.000
_cell.angle_alpha   90.00
_cell.angle_beta   90.00
_cell.angle_gamma   90.00
#
_symmetry.space_group_name_H-M   'P 1'
#
loop_
_entity.id
_entity.type
_entity.pdbx_description
1 polymer ?
#
loop_
_entity_poly.entity_id
_entity_poly.type
_entity_poly.pdbx_seq_one_letter_code
_entity_poly.pdbx_strand_id
1 'polypeptide(L)'
;MKADKSFMGDNLTEEKVQEHFDDTFEELFIELEKKYGEIEEMNICDNLSEHLAGNCYVKFRFEEDAEKAVGDLNDRWFDGRAIYAELSPVTDFHEACCRQYQMGDCPRGGFCNFMHLKPISKDLRKRLYQRRQKKAGGGNALTPPHERNSRSRSHERDNRGRRR
;
A
#
# COMPACT_ATOMS: atom_id res chain seq x y z
N MET A 1 -32.34 39.57 -21.22
CA MET A 1 -31.10 38.78 -21.35
C MET A 1 -30.83 38.12 -20.00
N LYS A 2 -31.25 36.87 -19.81
CA LYS A 2 -30.87 36.07 -18.64
C LYS A 2 -29.73 35.17 -19.09
N ALA A 3 -28.55 35.38 -18.53
CA ALA A 3 -27.43 34.47 -18.71
C ALA A 3 -27.78 33.19 -17.95
N ASP A 4 -28.00 32.12 -18.69
CA ASP A 4 -28.14 30.78 -18.17
C ASP A 4 -26.77 30.36 -17.60
N LYS A 5 -26.67 30.32 -16.28
CA LYS A 5 -25.47 29.92 -15.52
C LYS A 5 -25.44 28.40 -15.31
N SER A 6 -25.91 27.62 -16.28
CA SER A 6 -25.87 26.17 -16.23
C SER A 6 -24.76 25.62 -17.12
N PHE A 7 -23.51 25.94 -16.77
CA PHE A 7 -22.37 25.17 -17.29
C PHE A 7 -21.28 25.07 -16.23
N MET A 8 -20.93 23.81 -15.93
CA MET A 8 -19.77 23.30 -15.17
C MET A 8 -19.86 23.32 -13.63
N GLY A 9 -20.04 22.12 -13.10
CA GLY A 9 -19.89 21.77 -11.69
C GLY A 9 -20.47 20.38 -11.46
N ASP A 10 -19.87 19.36 -12.08
CA ASP A 10 -20.28 17.97 -11.82
C ASP A 10 -19.99 17.71 -10.33
N ASN A 11 -21.03 17.56 -9.52
CA ASN A 11 -20.89 17.17 -8.11
C ASN A 11 -20.44 15.70 -8.09
N LEU A 12 -19.14 15.48 -8.29
CA LEU A 12 -18.52 14.18 -8.13
C LEU A 12 -18.75 13.72 -6.69
N THR A 13 -19.44 12.59 -6.54
CA THR A 13 -19.62 11.94 -5.24
C THR A 13 -18.27 11.48 -4.72
N GLU A 14 -18.11 11.41 -3.39
CA GLU A 14 -16.89 10.88 -2.76
C GLU A 14 -16.54 9.48 -3.28
N GLU A 15 -17.55 8.68 -3.60
CA GLU A 15 -17.42 7.35 -4.22
C GLU A 15 -16.73 7.42 -5.59
N LYS A 16 -17.16 8.34 -6.47
CA LYS A 16 -16.53 8.52 -7.80
C LYS A 16 -15.11 9.06 -7.70
N VAL A 17 -14.86 9.95 -6.73
CA VAL A 17 -13.50 10.45 -6.47
C VAL A 17 -12.59 9.31 -6.01
N GLN A 18 -13.07 8.44 -5.12
CA GLN A 18 -12.32 7.29 -4.66
C GLN A 18 -12.09 6.27 -5.78
N GLU A 19 -13.10 5.99 -6.62
CA GLU A 19 -12.97 5.09 -7.78
C GLU A 19 -11.91 5.60 -8.75
N HIS A 20 -11.96 6.89 -9.12
CA HIS A 20 -10.96 7.49 -10.00
C HIS A 20 -9.54 7.47 -9.40
N PHE A 21 -9.43 7.69 -8.10
CA PHE A 21 -8.15 7.57 -7.40
C PHE A 21 -7.61 6.14 -7.42
N ASP A 22 -8.47 5.16 -7.13
CA ASP A 22 -8.11 3.74 -7.16
C ASP A 22 -7.67 3.29 -8.56
N ASP A 23 -8.37 3.72 -9.62
CA ASP A 23 -8.01 3.42 -11.00
C ASP A 23 -6.63 4.00 -11.36
N THR A 24 -6.41 5.27 -11.02
CA THR A 24 -5.11 5.94 -11.24
C THR A 24 -3.99 5.23 -10.48
N PHE A 25 -4.24 4.85 -9.23
CA PHE A 25 -3.27 4.12 -8.43
C PHE A 25 -2.97 2.74 -9.02
N GLU A 26 -4.00 2.00 -9.48
CA GLU A 26 -3.83 0.69 -10.11
C GLU A 26 -3.02 0.78 -11.40
N GLU A 27 -3.30 1.75 -12.27
CA GLU A 27 -2.56 1.97 -13.51
C GLU A 27 -1.07 2.25 -13.25
N LEU A 28 -0.77 3.18 -12.34
CA LEU A 28 0.61 3.49 -11.96
C LEU A 28 1.31 2.25 -11.38
N PHE A 29 0.66 1.55 -10.44
CA PHE A 29 1.27 0.39 -9.80
C PHE A 29 1.63 -0.69 -10.82
N ILE A 30 0.69 -1.07 -11.68
CA ILE A 30 0.87 -2.13 -12.67
C ILE A 30 1.93 -1.73 -13.70
N GLU A 31 1.93 -0.49 -14.15
CA GLU A 31 2.90 -0.02 -15.13
C GLU A 31 4.32 -0.07 -14.56
N LEU A 32 4.51 0.52 -13.38
CA LEU A 32 5.81 0.59 -12.71
C LEU A 32 6.35 -0.80 -12.39
N GLU A 33 5.50 -1.69 -11.85
CA GLU A 33 5.89 -3.05 -11.50
C GLU A 33 6.29 -3.86 -12.75
N LYS A 34 5.56 -3.66 -13.85
CA LYS A 34 5.83 -4.37 -15.12
C LYS A 34 7.10 -3.88 -15.82
N LYS A 35 7.40 -2.58 -15.77
CA LYS A 35 8.52 -1.98 -16.51
C LYS A 35 9.85 -2.00 -15.75
N TYR A 36 9.80 -1.72 -14.45
CA TYR A 36 11.00 -1.46 -13.68
C TYR A 36 11.33 -2.63 -12.78
N GLY A 37 10.42 -3.01 -11.88
CA GLY A 37 10.63 -4.19 -11.04
C GLY A 37 9.64 -4.32 -9.90
N GLU A 38 9.87 -5.30 -9.05
CA GLU A 38 8.95 -5.69 -7.98
C GLU A 38 8.73 -4.54 -6.98
N ILE A 39 7.50 -4.07 -6.79
CA ILE A 39 7.17 -2.97 -5.86
C ILE A 39 6.87 -3.55 -4.46
N GLU A 40 7.59 -3.15 -3.42
CA GLU A 40 7.27 -3.49 -2.03
C GLU A 40 6.10 -2.66 -1.51
N GLU A 41 6.14 -1.35 -1.76
CA GLU A 41 5.14 -0.40 -1.28
C GLU A 41 5.04 0.81 -2.23
N MET A 42 3.82 1.28 -2.50
CA MET A 42 3.58 2.50 -3.26
C MET A 42 2.54 3.36 -2.52
N ASN A 43 2.78 4.67 -2.46
CA ASN A 43 1.97 5.61 -1.68
C ASN A 43 1.84 6.95 -2.41
N ILE A 44 0.64 7.55 -2.37
CA ILE A 44 0.38 8.90 -2.93
C ILE A 44 -0.02 9.83 -1.79
N CYS A 45 0.59 11.03 -1.77
CA CYS A 45 0.34 12.03 -0.75
C CYS A 45 -0.86 12.93 -1.07
N ASP A 46 -1.77 13.06 -0.11
CA ASP A 46 -2.94 13.95 -0.05
C ASP A 46 -2.62 15.21 0.80
N ASN A 47 -1.35 15.59 0.88
CA ASN A 47 -0.92 16.79 1.58
C ASN A 47 -1.45 18.04 0.88
N LEU A 48 -1.76 19.09 1.65
CA LEU A 48 -2.09 20.42 1.10
C LEU A 48 -0.84 21.28 0.86
N SER A 49 0.29 20.89 1.44
CA SER A 49 1.56 21.61 1.33
C SER A 49 2.21 21.33 -0.02
N GLU A 50 2.66 22.38 -0.72
CA GLU A 50 3.25 22.27 -2.07
C GLU A 50 4.38 21.23 -2.18
N HIS A 51 5.22 21.11 -1.14
CA HIS A 51 6.36 20.19 -1.14
C HIS A 51 5.99 18.69 -1.02
N LEU A 52 4.74 18.36 -0.71
CA LEU A 52 4.25 16.97 -0.59
C LEU A 52 2.97 16.70 -1.39
N ALA A 53 2.25 17.75 -1.82
CA ALA A 53 0.97 17.62 -2.48
C ALA A 53 1.11 16.81 -3.78
N GLY A 54 0.44 15.67 -3.86
CA GLY A 54 0.45 14.82 -5.05
C GLY A 54 1.72 13.98 -5.25
N ASN A 55 2.70 14.03 -4.34
CA ASN A 55 3.91 13.21 -4.47
C ASN A 55 3.57 11.72 -4.42
N CYS A 56 4.08 10.97 -5.40
CA CYS A 56 4.01 9.52 -5.46
C CYS A 56 5.36 8.93 -5.05
N TYR A 57 5.36 8.05 -4.06
CA TYR A 57 6.53 7.32 -3.59
C TYR A 57 6.40 5.85 -3.92
N VAL A 58 7.46 5.28 -4.47
CA VAL A 58 7.51 3.89 -4.89
C VAL A 58 8.76 3.27 -4.29
N LYS A 59 8.58 2.27 -3.44
CA LYS A 59 9.67 1.46 -2.90
C LYS A 59 9.73 0.16 -3.68
N PHE A 60 10.75 0.05 -4.52
CA PHE A 60 11.08 -1.21 -5.21
C PHE A 60 11.80 -2.16 -4.25
N ARG A 61 11.78 -3.44 -4.60
CA ARG A 61 12.49 -4.50 -3.87
C ARG A 61 14.01 -4.41 -4.04
N PHE A 62 14.46 -3.91 -5.19
CA PHE A 62 15.86 -3.75 -5.54
C PHE A 62 16.16 -2.29 -5.88
N GLU A 63 17.33 -1.79 -5.47
CA GLU A 63 17.74 -0.40 -5.69
C GLU A 63 17.97 -0.11 -7.18
N GLU A 64 18.47 -1.09 -7.93
CA GLU A 64 18.72 -0.99 -9.36
C GLU A 64 17.42 -0.73 -10.16
N ASP A 65 16.28 -1.27 -9.70
CA ASP A 65 14.97 -1.03 -10.32
C ASP A 65 14.53 0.42 -10.12
N ALA A 66 14.86 1.02 -8.97
CA ALA A 66 14.59 2.43 -8.69
C ALA A 66 15.44 3.36 -9.56
N GLU A 67 16.73 3.07 -9.70
CA GLU A 67 17.62 3.82 -10.60
C GLU A 67 17.13 3.78 -12.05
N LYS A 68 16.76 2.59 -12.53
CA LYS A 68 16.18 2.40 -13.87
C LYS A 68 14.88 3.19 -14.04
N ALA A 69 14.00 3.16 -13.03
CA ALA A 69 12.74 3.89 -13.06
C ALA A 69 12.98 5.40 -13.18
N VAL A 70 13.88 5.96 -12.37
CA VAL A 70 14.23 7.39 -12.42
C VAL A 70 14.81 7.78 -13.79
N GLY A 71 15.69 6.95 -14.35
CA GLY A 71 16.29 7.19 -15.66
C GLY A 71 15.26 7.26 -16.80
N ASP A 72 14.28 6.36 -16.81
CA ASP A 72 13.26 6.31 -17.88
C ASP A 72 12.10 7.29 -17.63
N LEU A 73 11.66 7.48 -16.39
CA LEU A 73 10.48 8.30 -16.08
C LEU A 73 10.70 9.79 -16.38
N ASN A 74 11.91 10.32 -16.21
CA ASN A 74 12.20 11.73 -16.50
C ASN A 74 12.09 12.10 -17.99
N ASP A 75 12.08 11.12 -18.90
CA ASP A 75 11.87 11.34 -20.34
C ASP A 75 10.40 11.11 -20.76
N ARG A 76 9.48 10.98 -19.80
CA ARG A 76 8.10 10.58 -20.02
C ARG A 76 7.09 11.64 -19.59
N TRP A 77 5.87 11.45 -20.07
CA TRP A 77 4.72 12.32 -19.81
C TRP A 77 3.59 11.50 -19.18
N PHE A 78 2.86 12.12 -18.26
CA PHE A 78 1.66 11.60 -17.62
C PHE A 78 0.60 12.70 -17.60
N ASP A 79 -0.60 12.41 -18.10
CA ASP A 79 -1.72 13.37 -18.20
C ASP A 79 -1.33 14.75 -18.78
N GLY A 80 -0.54 14.72 -19.86
CA GLY A 80 -0.08 15.94 -20.54
C GLY A 80 0.98 16.76 -19.79
N ARG A 81 1.53 16.25 -18.69
CA ARG A 81 2.62 16.87 -17.92
C ARG A 81 3.87 16.00 -17.95
N ALA A 82 5.05 16.63 -17.99
CA ALA A 82 6.32 15.92 -17.84
C ALA A 82 6.40 15.32 -16.44
N ILE A 83 6.91 14.09 -16.35
CA ILE A 83 7.14 13.41 -15.07
C ILE A 83 8.49 13.85 -14.51
N TYR A 84 8.52 14.15 -13.22
CA TYR A 84 9.76 14.43 -12.48
C TYR A 84 9.97 13.29 -11.48
N ALA A 85 11.07 12.56 -11.61
CA ALA A 85 11.42 11.45 -10.76
C ALA A 85 12.83 11.62 -10.18
N GLU A 86 12.98 11.32 -8.89
CA GLU A 86 14.28 11.32 -8.21
C GLU A 86 14.34 10.19 -7.18
N LEU A 87 15.56 9.80 -6.78
CA LEU A 87 15.75 8.84 -5.70
C LEU A 87 15.46 9.53 -4.37
N SER A 88 14.55 8.91 -3.59
CA SER A 88 14.17 9.41 -2.27
C SER A 88 15.01 8.74 -1.18
N PRO A 89 15.50 9.49 -0.17
CA PRO A 89 16.17 8.91 1.00
C PRO A 89 15.20 8.22 1.98
N VAL A 90 13.88 8.28 1.72
CA VAL A 90 12.86 7.68 2.59
C VAL A 90 12.91 6.15 2.47
N THR A 91 13.36 5.50 3.54
CA THR A 91 13.48 4.03 3.61
C THR A 91 12.32 3.36 4.34
N ASP A 92 11.72 4.06 5.31
CA ASP A 92 10.57 3.61 6.10
C ASP A 92 9.42 4.63 6.04
N PHE A 93 8.33 4.25 5.36
CA PHE A 93 7.14 5.08 5.28
C PHE A 93 6.43 5.23 6.62
N HIS A 94 6.52 4.26 7.52
CA HIS A 94 5.87 4.34 8.83
C HIS A 94 6.37 5.53 9.65
N GLU A 95 7.68 5.79 9.60
CA GLU A 95 8.30 6.93 10.28
C GLU A 95 8.02 8.27 9.58
N ALA A 96 7.91 8.25 8.25
CA ALA A 96 7.62 9.43 7.44
C ALA A 96 6.13 9.85 7.45
N CYS A 97 5.23 8.94 7.80
CA CYS A 97 3.79 9.17 7.80
C CYS A 97 3.29 9.99 8.99
N CYS A 98 2.31 10.85 8.72
CA CYS A 98 1.63 11.58 9.78
C CYS A 98 0.63 10.69 10.53
N ARG A 99 0.98 10.26 11.74
CA ARG A 99 0.08 9.46 12.60
C ARG A 99 -1.25 10.14 12.91
N GLN A 100 -1.25 11.46 13.11
CA GLN A 100 -2.49 12.22 13.38
C GLN A 100 -3.42 12.24 12.17
N TYR A 101 -2.88 12.31 10.95
CA TYR A 101 -3.67 12.25 9.73
C TYR A 101 -4.28 10.87 9.52
N GLN A 102 -3.55 9.79 9.84
CA GLN A 102 -4.10 8.42 9.82
C GLN A 102 -5.28 8.24 10.78
N MET A 103 -5.36 9.05 11.84
CA MET A 103 -6.49 9.09 12.78
C MET A 103 -7.61 10.05 12.34
N GLY A 104 -7.43 10.78 11.24
CA GLY A 104 -8.40 11.73 10.69
C GLY A 104 -8.37 13.12 11.32
N ASP A 105 -7.37 13.45 12.15
CA ASP A 105 -7.36 14.68 12.96
C ASP A 105 -5.98 15.33 12.99
N CYS A 106 -5.39 15.58 11.81
CA CYS A 106 -4.16 16.37 11.72
C CYS A 106 -4.49 17.87 11.68
N PRO A 107 -4.19 18.65 12.74
CA PRO A 107 -4.55 20.06 12.81
C PRO A 107 -3.61 20.98 12.01
N ARG A 108 -2.50 20.43 11.48
CA ARG A 108 -1.46 21.22 10.82
C ARG A 108 -1.85 21.69 9.41
N GLY A 109 -2.83 21.06 8.77
CA GLY A 109 -3.24 21.39 7.40
C GLY A 109 -2.04 21.45 6.44
N GLY A 110 -1.91 22.56 5.70
CA GLY A 110 -0.81 22.80 4.76
C GLY A 110 0.57 23.06 5.40
N PHE A 111 0.70 23.01 6.72
CA PHE A 111 1.97 23.13 7.44
C PHE A 111 2.50 21.79 7.96
N CYS A 112 1.86 20.66 7.59
CA CYS A 112 2.34 19.35 7.99
C CYS A 112 3.50 18.90 7.09
N ASN A 113 4.65 18.62 7.71
CA ASN A 113 5.85 18.11 7.02
C ASN A 113 5.92 16.57 6.98
N PHE A 114 4.87 15.88 7.45
CA PHE A 114 4.77 14.43 7.41
C PHE A 114 3.80 14.01 6.30
N MET A 115 4.03 12.83 5.72
CA MET A 115 3.23 12.33 4.61
C MET A 115 1.78 12.06 5.06
N HIS A 116 0.83 12.69 4.38
CA HIS A 116 -0.60 12.42 4.50
C HIS A 116 -0.97 11.45 3.39
N LEU A 117 -1.00 10.15 3.66
CA LEU A 117 -1.25 9.17 2.60
C LEU A 117 -2.72 9.08 2.23
N LYS A 118 -3.04 9.17 0.94
CA LYS A 118 -4.38 8.86 0.43
C LYS A 118 -4.61 7.35 0.51
N PRO A 119 -5.63 6.87 1.24
CA PRO A 119 -5.89 5.44 1.32
C PRO A 119 -6.51 4.92 0.01
N ILE A 120 -5.98 3.81 -0.50
CA ILE A 120 -6.64 3.01 -1.54
C ILE A 120 -7.78 2.18 -0.94
N SER A 121 -8.75 1.77 -1.76
CA SER A 121 -9.79 0.86 -1.27
C SER A 121 -9.20 -0.47 -0.78
N LYS A 122 -9.91 -1.09 0.16
CA LYS A 122 -9.52 -2.40 0.72
C LYS A 122 -9.44 -3.47 -0.37
N ASP A 123 -10.31 -3.41 -1.37
CA ASP A 123 -10.34 -4.43 -2.42
C ASP A 123 -9.23 -4.21 -3.44
N LEU A 124 -8.89 -2.97 -3.79
CA LEU A 124 -7.69 -2.68 -4.58
C LEU A 124 -6.44 -3.16 -3.86
N ARG A 125 -6.30 -2.86 -2.55
CA ARG A 125 -5.15 -3.33 -1.75
C ARG A 125 -4.99 -4.85 -1.77
N LYS A 126 -6.10 -5.59 -1.66
CA LYS A 126 -6.09 -7.07 -1.78
C LYS A 126 -5.64 -7.50 -3.19
N ARG A 127 -6.19 -6.89 -4.24
CA ARG A 127 -5.86 -7.25 -5.64
C ARG A 127 -4.38 -7.05 -5.95
N LEU A 128 -3.80 -5.92 -5.56
CA LEU A 128 -2.40 -5.60 -5.85
C LEU A 128 -1.44 -6.44 -4.99
N TYR A 129 -1.60 -6.41 -3.66
CA TYR A 129 -0.60 -6.98 -2.75
C TYR A 129 -0.85 -8.45 -2.34
N GLN A 130 -2.09 -8.96 -2.38
CA GLN A 130 -2.36 -10.36 -1.98
C GLN A 130 -2.24 -11.37 -3.12
N ARG A 131 -2.28 -10.94 -4.39
CA ARG A 131 -1.83 -11.78 -5.52
C ARG A 131 -0.41 -12.31 -5.30
N ARG A 132 0.42 -11.55 -4.59
CA ARG A 132 1.80 -11.89 -4.24
C ARG A 132 1.91 -13.03 -3.21
N GLN A 133 1.09 -13.04 -2.17
CA GLN A 133 1.14 -14.07 -1.12
C GLN A 133 0.83 -15.48 -1.65
N LYS A 134 -0.05 -15.59 -2.66
CA LYS A 134 -0.36 -16.90 -3.28
C LYS A 134 0.76 -17.41 -4.20
N LYS A 135 1.58 -16.55 -4.80
CA LYS A 135 2.73 -16.96 -5.62
C LYS A 135 3.94 -17.35 -4.77
N ALA A 136 4.14 -16.72 -3.62
CA ALA A 136 5.23 -17.06 -2.69
C ALA A 136 4.99 -18.34 -1.87
N GLY A 137 3.75 -18.85 -1.82
CA GLY A 137 3.38 -20.08 -1.08
C GLY A 137 3.34 -21.37 -1.91
N GLY A 138 3.81 -21.36 -3.17
CA GLY A 138 3.71 -22.47 -4.12
C GLY A 138 4.92 -23.41 -4.20
N GLY A 139 5.75 -23.49 -3.16
CA GLY A 139 6.94 -24.36 -3.12
C GLY A 139 6.81 -25.50 -2.10
N ASN A 140 6.64 -26.74 -2.60
CA ASN A 140 6.84 -28.04 -1.94
C ASN A 140 6.33 -28.23 -0.50
N ALA A 141 5.09 -28.73 -0.37
CA ALA A 141 4.65 -29.49 0.81
C ALA A 141 4.50 -30.98 0.46
N LEU A 142 5.62 -31.69 0.33
CA LEU A 142 5.67 -33.15 0.48
C LEU A 142 6.14 -33.47 1.92
N THR A 143 5.23 -33.28 2.88
CA THR A 143 5.31 -33.96 4.18
C THR A 143 3.92 -34.51 4.49
N PRO A 144 3.75 -35.83 4.54
CA PRO A 144 2.46 -36.44 4.92
C PRO A 144 2.08 -36.00 6.35
N PRO A 145 0.78 -35.85 6.65
CA PRO A 145 0.35 -35.59 8.02
C PRO A 145 0.74 -36.81 8.88
N HIS A 146 1.65 -36.61 9.84
CA HIS A 146 1.89 -37.61 10.86
C HIS A 146 0.60 -37.80 11.66
N GLU A 147 0.06 -39.02 11.58
CA GLU A 147 -1.14 -39.45 12.29
C GLU A 147 -1.07 -39.05 13.77
N ARG A 148 -2.14 -38.39 14.25
CA ARG A 148 -2.42 -38.32 15.68
C ARG A 148 -2.88 -39.70 16.12
N ASN A 149 -1.94 -40.51 16.58
CA ASN A 149 -2.23 -41.79 17.21
C ASN A 149 -2.94 -41.53 18.54
N SER A 150 -4.26 -41.66 18.52
CA SER A 150 -5.11 -41.85 19.67
C SER A 150 -4.66 -43.09 20.45
N ARG A 151 -4.01 -42.89 21.59
CA ARG A 151 -3.81 -43.94 22.60
C ARG A 151 -4.43 -43.54 23.92
N SER A 152 -5.71 -43.91 24.05
CA SER A 152 -6.37 -44.19 25.31
C SER A 152 -5.58 -45.27 26.05
N ARG A 153 -5.07 -44.98 27.25
CA ARG A 153 -4.74 -46.01 28.24
C ARG A 153 -5.15 -45.58 29.64
N SER A 154 -5.95 -46.48 30.20
CA SER A 154 -6.67 -46.56 31.45
C SER A 154 -5.84 -46.39 32.72
N HIS A 155 -6.55 -46.02 33.79
CA HIS A 155 -6.36 -46.38 35.21
C HIS A 155 -5.00 -46.94 35.66
N GLU A 156 -4.41 -46.32 36.68
CA GLU A 156 -4.24 -47.00 37.97
C GLU A 156 -4.04 -46.00 39.12
N ARG A 157 -4.77 -46.25 40.21
CA ARG A 157 -4.55 -45.66 41.53
C ARG A 157 -3.23 -46.19 42.05
N ASP A 158 -2.39 -45.34 42.63
CA ASP A 158 -1.51 -45.85 43.67
C ASP A 158 -1.31 -44.88 44.83
N ASN A 159 -1.42 -45.49 46.00
CA ASN A 159 -1.60 -44.93 47.31
C ASN A 159 -0.27 -45.08 48.04
N ARG A 160 0.46 -44.00 48.32
CA ARG A 160 1.54 -44.01 49.31
C ARG A 160 1.60 -42.71 50.08
N GLY A 161 1.02 -42.73 51.28
CA GLY A 161 1.26 -41.70 52.28
C GLY A 161 2.67 -41.74 52.87
N ARG A 162 3.08 -40.62 53.48
CA ARG A 162 3.73 -40.60 54.80
C ARG A 162 3.91 -39.17 55.30
N ARG A 163 3.28 -38.89 56.44
CA ARG A 163 3.79 -38.22 57.66
C ARG A 163 4.95 -37.22 57.46
N ARG A 164 4.78 -35.99 57.91
CA ARG A 164 4.90 -35.52 59.30
C ARG A 164 4.37 -34.09 59.39
#